data_AF-A0A2G5TQD8-F1
#
_entry.id   AF-A0A2G5TQD8-F1
#
_cell.length_a   1.000
_cell.length_b   1.000
_cell.length_c   1.000
_cell.angle_alpha   90.00
_cell.angle_beta   90.00
_cell.angle_gamma   90.00
#
_symmetry.space_group_name_H-M   'P 1'
#
loop_
_entity.id
_entity.type
_entity.pdbx_description
1 polymer ?
#
loop_
_entity_poly.entity_id
_entity_poly.type
_entity_poly.pdbx_seq_one_letter_code
_entity_poly.pdbx_strand_id
1 'polypeptide(L)'
;MVIMIGCILRGTHSFVQAKSSVTTYHMYTCYSHLKESIDMIFAYFEVGSVQEFSKCSSHAMNNLMNIVKNFDSNYTKSQLLRAFNTLFTKTKMLPSKF
;
A
#
# COMPACT_ATOMS: atom_id res chain seq x y z
N MET A 1 -2.44 5.96 1.65
CA MET A 1 -2.88 4.63 2.13
C MET A 1 -1.88 3.53 1.82
N VAL A 2 -1.63 3.19 0.54
CA VAL A 2 -0.69 2.11 0.14
C VAL A 2 0.71 2.26 0.75
N ILE A 3 1.24 3.49 0.79
CA ILE A 3 2.54 3.76 1.42
C ILE A 3 2.53 3.39 2.92
N MET A 4 1.48 3.77 3.65
CA MET A 4 1.37 3.44 5.08
C MET A 4 1.21 1.95 5.33
N ILE A 5 0.49 1.24 4.44
CA ILE A 5 0.38 -0.21 4.48
C ILE A 5 1.77 -0.83 4.33
N GLY A 6 2.55 -0.40 3.33
CA GLY A 6 3.94 -0.83 3.16
C GLY A 6 4.81 -0.53 4.37
N CYS A 7 4.71 0.68 4.94
CA CYS A 7 5.45 1.07 6.15
C CYS A 7 5.12 0.21 7.38
N ILE A 8 3.84 -0.15 7.57
CA ILE A 8 3.38 -1.05 8.64
C ILE A 8 3.91 -2.47 8.40
N LEU A 9 3.79 -3.00 7.18
CA LEU A 9 4.29 -4.33 6.83
C LEU A 9 5.81 -4.43 7.00
N ARG A 10 6.54 -3.33 6.78
CA ARG A 10 7.99 -3.22 7.06
C ARG A 10 8.32 -3.07 8.54
N GLY A 11 7.33 -2.88 9.42
CA GLY A 11 7.53 -2.64 10.84
C GLY A 11 8.12 -1.26 11.18
N THR A 12 8.13 -0.32 10.23
CA THR A 12 8.74 1.00 10.45
C THR A 12 7.78 2.04 11.01
N HIS A 13 6.48 1.77 10.92
CA HIS A 13 5.45 2.62 11.48
C HIS A 13 4.46 1.77 12.26
N SER A 14 4.11 2.24 13.45
CA SER A 14 2.97 1.73 14.21
C SER A 14 1.64 2.15 13.58
N PHE A 15 0.55 1.47 13.97
CA PHE A 15 -0.80 1.87 13.56
C PHE A 15 -1.16 3.31 13.95
N VAL A 16 -0.69 3.78 15.11
CA VAL A 16 -0.94 5.15 15.60
C VAL A 16 -0.24 6.17 14.71
N GLN A 17 1.03 5.92 14.37
CA GLN A 17 1.77 6.76 13.42
C GLN A 17 1.08 6.74 12.05
N ALA A 18 0.65 5.56 11.58
CA ALA A 18 -0.05 5.43 10.31
C ALA A 18 -1.34 6.24 10.25
N LYS A 19 -2.15 6.18 11.31
CA LYS A 19 -3.39 6.95 11.44
C LYS A 19 -3.12 8.46 11.39
N SER A 20 -2.14 8.93 12.16
CA SER A 20 -1.79 10.35 12.22
C SER A 20 -1.38 10.90 10.85
N SER A 21 -0.65 10.13 10.04
CA SER A 21 -0.20 10.64 8.74
C SER A 21 -1.28 10.64 7.67
N VAL A 22 -2.26 9.73 7.77
CA VAL A 22 -3.42 9.69 6.85
C VAL A 22 -4.36 10.88 7.10
N THR A 23 -4.54 11.30 8.36
CA THR A 23 -5.46 12.38 8.74
C THR A 23 -4.92 13.78 8.48
N THR A 24 -3.59 13.94 8.40
CA THR A 24 -2.97 15.26 8.56
C THR A 24 -2.28 15.78 7.30
N TYR A 25 -1.96 14.93 6.31
CA TYR A 25 -1.18 15.38 5.14
C TYR A 25 -1.55 14.71 3.81
N HIS A 26 -1.45 15.49 2.72
CA HIS A 26 -1.07 14.94 1.41
C HIS A 26 0.32 14.34 1.56
N MET A 27 0.41 13.04 1.82
CA MET A 27 1.70 12.38 2.00
C MET A 27 2.49 12.41 0.69
N TYR A 28 3.53 13.23 0.67
CA TYR A 28 4.59 13.18 -0.32
C TYR A 28 5.62 12.15 0.14
N THR A 29 5.95 11.20 -0.72
CA THR A 29 7.03 10.25 -0.50
C THR A 29 7.93 10.23 -1.74
N CYS A 30 9.21 9.94 -1.56
CA CYS A 30 10.10 9.77 -2.71
C CYS A 30 9.77 8.46 -3.46
N TYR A 31 10.26 8.36 -4.69
CA TYR A 31 10.04 7.18 -5.52
C TYR A 31 10.55 5.89 -4.86
N SER A 32 11.72 5.92 -4.21
CA SER A 32 12.28 4.74 -3.55
C SER A 32 11.38 4.22 -2.43
N HIS A 33 10.93 5.08 -1.51
CA HIS A 33 10.00 4.69 -0.45
C HIS A 33 8.63 4.22 -0.98
N LEU A 34 8.17 4.78 -2.11
CA LEU A 34 6.97 4.28 -2.78
C LEU A 34 7.20 2.87 -3.35
N LYS A 35 8.33 2.64 -4.04
CA LYS A 35 8.71 1.34 -4.58
C LYS A 35 8.85 0.30 -3.46
N GLU A 36 9.56 0.62 -2.40
CA GLU A 36 9.68 -0.25 -1.20
C GLU A 36 8.31 -0.62 -0.64
N SER A 37 7.38 0.33 -0.56
CA SER A 37 6.03 0.06 -0.06
C SER A 37 5.26 -0.91 -0.96
N ILE A 38 5.40 -0.77 -2.28
CA ILE A 38 4.79 -1.66 -3.27
C ILE A 38 5.43 -3.05 -3.18
N ASP A 39 6.76 -3.12 -3.14
CA ASP A 39 7.53 -4.36 -3.06
C ASP A 39 7.17 -5.14 -1.78
N MET A 40 6.99 -4.45 -0.64
CA MET A 40 6.56 -5.08 0.60
C MET A 40 5.14 -5.67 0.53
N ILE A 41 4.23 -4.99 -0.18
CA ILE A 41 2.88 -5.52 -0.40
C ILE A 41 2.97 -6.75 -1.30
N PHE A 42 3.74 -6.70 -2.38
CA PHE A 42 3.97 -7.86 -3.24
C PHE A 42 4.57 -9.05 -2.48
N ALA A 43 5.57 -8.81 -1.63
CA ALA A 43 6.14 -9.83 -0.77
C ALA A 43 5.10 -10.43 0.20
N TYR A 44 4.24 -9.60 0.82
CA TYR A 44 3.18 -10.08 1.71
C TYR A 44 2.17 -11.00 1.02
N PHE A 45 1.91 -10.80 -0.26
CA PHE A 45 1.01 -11.65 -1.06
C PHE A 45 1.74 -12.74 -1.85
N GLU A 46 3.07 -12.80 -1.78
CA GLU A 46 3.91 -13.69 -2.60
C GLU A 46 3.64 -13.55 -4.12
N VAL A 47 3.47 -12.31 -4.59
CA VAL A 47 3.19 -11.99 -6.01
C VAL A 47 4.28 -11.11 -6.62
N GLY A 48 4.47 -11.19 -7.93
CA GLY A 48 5.47 -10.37 -8.66
C GLY A 48 4.86 -9.21 -9.45
N SER A 49 3.54 -9.13 -9.55
CA SER A 49 2.85 -8.19 -10.43
C SER A 49 1.51 -7.70 -9.90
N VAL A 50 1.05 -6.57 -10.41
CA VAL A 50 -0.31 -6.05 -10.15
C VAL A 50 -1.38 -7.02 -10.61
N GLN A 51 -1.17 -7.68 -11.76
CA GLN A 51 -2.12 -8.65 -12.28
C GLN A 51 -2.32 -9.82 -11.31
N GLU A 52 -1.23 -10.35 -10.74
CA GLU A 52 -1.30 -11.39 -9.72
C GLU A 52 -1.92 -10.86 -8.42
N PHE A 53 -1.52 -9.67 -7.98
CA PHE A 53 -2.11 -9.02 -6.80
C PHE A 53 -3.62 -8.87 -6.91
N SER A 54 -4.13 -8.44 -8.07
CA SER A 54 -5.57 -8.29 -8.31
C SER A 54 -6.35 -9.61 -8.30
N LYS A 55 -5.65 -10.75 -8.42
CA LYS A 55 -6.22 -12.11 -8.41
C LYS A 55 -6.06 -12.80 -7.05
N CYS A 56 -5.42 -12.16 -6.06
CA CYS A 56 -5.26 -12.72 -4.74
C CYS A 56 -6.62 -13.08 -4.12
N SER A 57 -6.63 -14.15 -3.32
CA SER A 57 -7.86 -14.66 -2.72
C SER A 57 -8.54 -13.62 -1.83
N SER A 58 -9.87 -13.69 -1.76
CA SER A 58 -10.68 -12.86 -0.86
C SER A 58 -10.20 -12.95 0.60
N HIS A 59 -9.66 -14.10 1.00
CA HIS A 59 -9.10 -14.32 2.33
C HIS A 59 -7.81 -13.52 2.56
N ALA A 60 -6.83 -13.60 1.67
CA ALA A 60 -5.59 -12.82 1.78
C ALA A 60 -5.88 -11.31 1.77
N MET A 61 -6.80 -10.88 0.90
CA MET A 61 -7.24 -9.49 0.86
C MET A 61 -7.96 -9.06 2.15
N ASN A 62 -8.74 -9.95 2.77
CA ASN A 62 -9.36 -9.66 4.08
C ASN A 62 -8.31 -9.46 5.18
N ASN A 63 -7.25 -10.26 5.20
CA ASN A 63 -6.19 -10.14 6.19
C ASN A 63 -5.49 -8.78 6.10
N LEU A 64 -5.16 -8.34 4.87
CA LEU A 64 -4.64 -7.00 4.65
C LEU A 64 -5.65 -5.91 5.06
N MET A 65 -6.94 -6.08 4.72
CA MET A 65 -7.97 -5.12 5.11
C MET A 65 -8.15 -5.03 6.62
N ASN A 66 -7.92 -6.10 7.38
CA ASN A 66 -7.93 -6.04 8.84
C ASN A 66 -6.82 -5.12 9.35
N ILE A 67 -5.63 -5.13 8.75
CA ILE A 67 -4.55 -4.19 9.05
C ILE A 67 -5.00 -2.76 8.73
N VAL A 68 -5.58 -2.52 7.55
CA VAL A 68 -6.05 -1.19 7.13
C VAL A 68 -7.12 -0.63 8.07
N LYS A 69 -8.08 -1.48 8.47
CA LYS A 69 -9.19 -1.09 9.34
C LYS A 69 -8.75 -0.67 10.74
N ASN A 70 -7.54 -1.04 11.19
CA ASN A 70 -7.01 -0.56 12.46
C ASN A 70 -6.74 0.95 12.47
N PHE A 71 -6.57 1.59 11.31
CA PHE A 71 -6.28 3.02 11.22
C PHE A 71 -7.22 3.80 10.30
N ASP A 72 -7.92 3.14 9.38
CA ASP A 72 -9.07 3.69 8.64
C ASP A 72 -10.16 2.62 8.48
N SER A 73 -11.15 2.64 9.37
CA SER A 73 -12.25 1.67 9.40
C SER A 73 -13.21 1.78 8.22
N ASN A 74 -13.27 2.95 7.56
CA ASN A 74 -14.16 3.22 6.44
C ASN A 74 -13.49 2.89 5.09
N TYR A 75 -12.21 2.57 5.09
CA TYR A 75 -11.49 2.22 3.88
C TYR A 75 -11.97 0.88 3.32
N THR A 76 -12.20 0.86 2.01
CA THR A 76 -12.75 -0.30 1.30
C THR A 76 -11.70 -1.00 0.46
N LYS A 77 -11.95 -2.29 0.13
CA LYS A 77 -11.10 -3.07 -0.78
C LYS A 77 -10.97 -2.41 -2.16
N SER A 78 -12.06 -1.86 -2.68
CA SER A 78 -12.06 -1.20 -4.00
C SER A 78 -11.23 0.07 -3.99
N GLN A 79 -11.29 0.87 -2.92
CA GLN A 79 -10.41 2.03 -2.74
C GLN A 79 -8.94 1.60 -2.65
N LEU A 80 -8.64 0.52 -1.94
CA LEU A 80 -7.29 -0.03 -1.85
C LEU A 80 -6.74 -0.44 -3.22
N LEU A 81 -7.47 -1.28 -3.95
CA LEU A 81 -7.08 -1.74 -5.28
C LEU A 81 -6.90 -0.56 -6.24
N ARG A 82 -7.83 0.41 -6.21
CA ARG A 82 -7.73 1.62 -7.02
C ARG A 82 -6.49 2.45 -6.67
N ALA A 83 -6.21 2.66 -5.38
CA ALA A 83 -5.05 3.41 -4.92
C ALA A 83 -3.75 2.71 -5.31
N PHE A 84 -3.69 1.39 -5.17
CA PHE A 84 -2.55 0.57 -5.56
C PHE A 84 -2.27 0.66 -7.07
N ASN A 85 -3.30 0.44 -7.90
CA ASN A 85 -3.19 0.56 -9.35
C ASN A 85 -2.76 1.97 -9.78
N THR A 86 -3.34 3.01 -9.17
CA THR A 86 -2.98 4.41 -9.48
C THR A 86 -1.51 4.67 -9.18
N LEU A 87 -1.01 4.19 -8.03
CA LEU A 87 0.38 4.39 -7.64
C LEU A 87 1.35 3.58 -8.50
N PHE A 88 1.02 2.33 -8.80
CA PHE A 88 1.85 1.48 -9.65
C PHE A 88 1.95 1.99 -11.10
N THR A 89 0.87 2.52 -11.66
CA THR A 89 0.92 3.15 -12.98
C THR A 89 1.81 4.40 -12.96
N LYS A 90 1.71 5.22 -11.89
CA LYS A 90 2.59 6.39 -11.73
C LYS A 90 4.06 6.00 -11.61
N THR A 91 4.40 4.90 -10.92
CA THR A 91 5.80 4.45 -10.82
C THR A 91 6.35 3.92 -12.14
N LYS A 92 5.52 3.35 -13.01
CA LYS A 92 5.92 2.95 -14.38
C LYS A 92 6.11 4.12 -15.34
N MET A 93 5.38 5.21 -15.14
CA MET A 93 5.45 6.39 -16.01
C MET A 93 6.59 7.35 -15.64
N LEU A 94 7.24 7.16 -14.49
CA LEU A 94 8.39 7.95 -14.08
C LEU A 94 9.67 7.31 -14.64
N PRO A 95 10.47 8.03 -15.45
CA PRO A 95 11.75 7.50 -15.92
C PRO A 95 12.65 7.20 -14.71
N SER A 96 13.31 6.05 -14.75
CA SER A 96 14.32 5.63 -13.76
C SER A 96 15.48 6.61 -13.79
N LYS A 97 15.37 7.68 -12.99
CA LYS A 97 16.49 8.52 -12.59
C LYS A 97 16.43 8.57 -11.08
N PHE A 98 17.31 7.83 -10.43
CA PHE A 98 18.24 8.27 -9.40
C PHE A 98 19.12 7.06 -9.03
#